data_AF-T1CNW4-F1
#
_entry.id   AF-T1CNW4-F1
#
_cell.length_a   1.000
_cell.length_b   1.000
_cell.length_c   1.000
_cell.angle_alpha   90.00
_cell.angle_beta   90.00
_cell.angle_gamma   90.00
#
_symmetry.space_group_name_H-M   'P 1'
#
loop_
_entity.id
_entity.type
_entity.pdbx_description
1 polymer ?
#
loop_
_entity_poly.entity_id
_entity_poly.type
_entity_poly.pdbx_seq_one_letter_code
_entity_poly.pdbx_strand_id
1 'polypeptide(L)'
;MDQDEKITIRISKEALAEIDEFLENRQDLGTRSEFIRSACLRYIQLSRMGQDSKNGKVCVKLRGLTEKWLEKSVSMGLYSDLEDAVSSIITEFESDGSFARVIERKLEKFREAEHVFDKYESIVSDDRKAFQVREYKKE
;
A
#
# COMPACT_ATOMS: atom_id res chain seq x y z
N MET A 1 19.31 -2.74 -22.17
CA MET A 1 20.46 -2.38 -21.34
C MET A 1 19.93 -1.39 -20.32
N ASP A 2 19.76 -1.79 -19.07
CA ASP A 2 19.44 -0.85 -18.00
C ASP A 2 20.63 0.08 -17.83
N GLN A 3 20.41 1.39 -17.99
CA GLN A 3 21.44 2.40 -17.76
C GLN A 3 21.46 2.73 -16.27
N ASP A 4 22.42 2.16 -15.55
CA ASP A 4 22.68 2.53 -14.17
C ASP A 4 23.30 3.94 -14.10
N GLU A 5 22.59 4.89 -13.49
CA GLU A 5 23.10 6.25 -13.26
C GLU A 5 23.69 6.40 -11.84
N LYS A 6 24.82 7.12 -11.76
CA LYS A 6 25.51 7.38 -10.49
C LYS A 6 25.07 8.72 -9.91
N ILE A 7 24.59 8.69 -8.66
CA ILE A 7 24.27 9.90 -7.89
C ILE A 7 25.39 10.18 -6.89
N THR A 8 25.82 11.44 -6.78
CA THR A 8 26.75 11.90 -5.75
C THR A 8 26.04 12.93 -4.88
N ILE A 9 25.99 12.69 -3.57
CA ILE A 9 25.34 13.56 -2.60
C ILE A 9 26.36 14.17 -1.64
N ARG A 10 26.09 15.39 -1.17
CA ARG A 10 26.83 16.02 -0.07
C ARG A 10 25.95 15.94 1.18
N ILE A 11 26.52 15.45 2.28
CA ILE A 11 25.86 15.32 3.58
C ILE A 11 26.84 15.78 4.66
N SER A 12 26.31 16.30 5.78
CA SER A 12 27.17 16.69 6.91
C SER A 12 27.83 15.47 7.52
N LYS A 13 28.94 15.70 8.21
CA LYS A 13 29.68 14.63 8.89
C LYS A 13 28.86 14.04 10.05
N GLU A 14 28.09 14.86 10.77
CA GLU A 14 27.20 14.35 11.83
C GLU A 14 26.13 13.43 11.26
N ALA A 15 25.42 13.87 10.22
CA ALA A 15 24.34 13.07 9.63
C ALA A 15 24.86 11.77 8.98
N LEU A 16 26.09 11.77 8.46
CA LEU A 16 26.73 10.54 7.98
C LEU A 16 27.00 9.56 9.13
N ALA A 17 27.48 10.05 10.28
CA ALA A 17 27.72 9.22 11.46
C ALA A 17 26.42 8.63 12.03
N GLU A 18 25.34 9.39 12.05
CA GLU A 18 24.02 8.89 12.45
C GLU A 18 23.52 7.78 11.52
N ILE A 19 23.72 7.92 10.21
CA ILE A 19 23.38 6.86 9.24
C ILE A 19 24.22 5.61 9.50
N ASP A 20 25.50 5.77 9.81
CA ASP A 20 26.39 4.64 10.11
C ASP A 20 25.96 3.89 11.37
N GLU A 21 25.71 4.61 12.47
CA GLU A 21 25.22 4.03 13.72
C GLU A 21 23.88 3.33 13.53
N PHE A 22 22.98 3.91 12.73
CA PHE A 22 21.70 3.31 12.40
C PHE A 22 21.85 1.98 11.64
N LEU A 23 22.80 1.89 10.70
CA LEU A 23 23.06 0.69 9.89
C LEU A 23 23.81 -0.40 10.67
N GLU A 24 24.69 -0.03 11.61
CA GLU A 24 25.36 -1.00 12.49
C GLU A 24 24.36 -1.81 13.32
N ASN A 25 23.25 -1.18 13.71
CA ASN A 25 22.18 -1.80 14.48
C ASN A 25 21.14 -2.54 13.62
N ARG A 26 21.21 -2.45 12.29
CA ARG A 26 20.25 -3.03 11.33
C ARG A 26 20.93 -3.52 10.06
N GLN A 27 21.63 -4.65 10.18
CA GLN A 27 22.35 -5.27 9.06
C GLN A 27 21.45 -5.72 7.90
N ASP A 28 20.13 -5.85 8.14
CA ASP A 28 19.13 -6.17 7.12
C ASP A 28 18.95 -5.05 6.08
N LEU A 29 19.39 -3.83 6.38
CA LEU A 29 19.23 -2.65 5.52
C LEU A 29 20.42 -2.45 4.55
N GLY A 30 21.44 -3.31 4.63
CA GLY A 30 22.57 -3.34 3.70
C GLY A 30 23.54 -2.16 3.84
N THR A 31 24.16 -1.77 2.73
CA THR A 31 25.14 -0.69 2.65
C THR A 31 24.49 0.70 2.64
N ARG A 32 25.26 1.76 2.92
CA ARG A 32 24.79 3.17 2.79
C ARG A 32 24.09 3.45 1.46
N SER A 33 24.64 2.91 0.37
CA SER A 33 24.08 3.08 -0.98
C SER A 33 22.74 2.37 -1.14
N GLU A 34 22.59 1.17 -0.58
CA GLU A 34 21.34 0.41 -0.61
C GLU A 34 20.27 1.05 0.28
N PHE A 35 20.67 1.52 1.46
CA PHE A 35 19.80 2.26 2.36
C PHE A 35 19.25 3.52 1.70
N ILE A 36 20.11 4.37 1.15
CA ILE A 36 19.71 5.61 0.47
C ILE A 36 18.85 5.30 -0.75
N ARG A 37 19.23 4.31 -1.57
CA ARG A 37 18.43 3.89 -2.72
C ARG A 37 17.03 3.44 -2.29
N SER A 38 16.94 2.62 -1.26
CA SER A 38 15.66 2.10 -0.73
C SER A 38 14.79 3.22 -0.17
N ALA A 39 15.38 4.15 0.58
CA ALA A 39 14.68 5.33 1.10
C ALA A 39 14.13 6.22 -0.03
N CYS A 40 14.95 6.50 -1.05
CA CYS A 40 14.54 7.29 -2.22
C CYS A 40 13.43 6.58 -3.02
N LEU A 41 13.57 5.28 -3.28
CA LEU A 41 12.55 4.50 -4.00
C LEU A 41 11.24 4.44 -3.22
N ARG A 42 11.30 4.24 -1.90
CA ARG A 42 10.13 4.27 -1.02
C ARG A 42 9.45 5.63 -1.06
N TYR A 43 10.20 6.73 -0.98
CA TYR A 43 9.65 8.07 -1.10
C TYR A 43 8.96 8.28 -2.45
N ILE A 44 9.59 7.87 -3.56
CA ILE A 44 8.99 7.96 -4.90
C ILE A 44 7.71 7.13 -4.98
N GLN A 45 7.70 5.92 -4.43
CA GLN A 45 6.51 5.06 -4.39
C GLN A 45 5.37 5.72 -3.60
N LEU A 46 5.66 6.23 -2.40
CA LEU A 46 4.67 6.91 -1.56
C LEU A 46 4.11 8.16 -2.25
N SER A 47 4.97 8.99 -2.85
CA SER A 47 4.55 10.17 -3.60
C SER A 47 3.69 9.78 -4.82
N ARG A 48 4.06 8.72 -5.56
CA ARG A 48 3.23 8.18 -6.67
C ARG A 48 1.87 7.68 -6.20
N MET A 49 1.81 7.08 -5.01
CA MET A 49 0.59 6.61 -4.37
C MET A 49 -0.24 7.75 -3.75
N GLY A 50 0.22 9.00 -3.80
CA GLY A 50 -0.44 10.14 -3.16
C GLY A 50 -0.31 10.16 -1.64
N GLN A 51 0.58 9.35 -1.07
CA GLN A 51 0.93 9.34 0.34
C GLN A 51 2.15 10.23 0.59
N ASP A 52 2.08 11.49 0.17
CA ASP A 52 3.06 12.48 0.64
C ASP A 52 2.64 12.90 2.06
N SER A 53 3.17 12.22 3.08
CA SER A 53 2.93 12.49 4.52
C SER A 53 3.45 13.85 5.00
N LYS A 54 3.64 14.83 4.12
CA LYS A 54 4.28 16.09 4.49
C LYS A 54 3.50 16.94 5.49
N ASN A 55 2.21 16.68 5.77
CA ASN A 55 1.43 17.46 6.74
C ASN A 55 0.27 16.70 7.41
N GLY A 56 0.27 15.37 7.44
CA GLY A 56 -0.89 14.60 7.94
C GLY A 56 -2.17 14.74 7.09
N LYS A 57 -2.10 15.41 5.94
CA LYS A 57 -3.19 15.45 4.96
C LYS A 57 -3.15 14.18 4.11
N VAL A 58 -4.25 13.43 4.11
CA VAL A 58 -4.46 12.30 3.20
C VAL A 58 -4.72 12.85 1.80
N CYS A 59 -3.79 12.66 0.88
CA CYS A 59 -3.98 13.06 -0.51
C CYS A 59 -4.74 11.96 -1.27
N VAL A 60 -6.02 12.20 -1.52
CA VAL A 60 -6.88 11.27 -2.27
C VAL A 60 -6.80 11.57 -3.76
N LYS A 61 -6.34 10.61 -4.58
CA LYS A 61 -6.45 10.69 -6.04
C LYS A 61 -7.86 10.30 -6.48
N LEU A 62 -8.62 11.27 -6.94
CA LEU A 62 -9.93 11.05 -7.54
C LEU A 62 -9.77 10.54 -8.98
N ARG A 63 -10.60 9.58 -9.40
CA ARG A 63 -10.60 9.09 -10.79
C ARG A 63 -11.45 10.03 -11.66
N GLY A 64 -10.99 10.30 -12.88
CA GLY A 64 -11.31 11.52 -13.64
C GLY A 64 -12.77 11.96 -13.81
N LEU A 65 -13.77 11.06 -13.84
CA LEU A 65 -15.18 11.51 -13.89
C LEU A 65 -15.64 12.10 -12.56
N THR A 66 -15.14 11.58 -11.44
CA THR A 66 -15.50 12.04 -10.09
C THR A 66 -14.96 13.44 -9.83
N GLU A 67 -13.73 13.72 -10.24
CA GLU A 67 -13.11 15.04 -10.13
C GLU A 67 -13.92 16.10 -10.88
N LYS A 68 -14.29 15.83 -12.14
CA LYS A 68 -15.12 16.74 -12.94
C LYS A 68 -16.49 17.01 -12.34
N TRP A 69 -17.10 16.00 -11.70
CA TRP A 69 -18.38 16.20 -11.02
C TRP A 69 -18.24 17.07 -9.77
N LEU A 70 -17.18 16.88 -8.99
CA LEU A 70 -16.90 17.70 -7.81
C LEU A 70 -16.60 19.15 -8.20
N GLU A 71 -15.77 19.36 -9.22
CA GLU A 71 -15.49 20.70 -9.77
C GLU A 71 -16.78 21.38 -10.23
N LYS A 72 -17.66 20.63 -10.91
CA LYS A 72 -18.95 21.16 -11.35
C LYS A 72 -19.84 21.53 -10.17
N SER A 73 -19.90 20.70 -9.12
CA SER A 73 -20.68 20.99 -7.91
C SER A 73 -20.20 22.25 -7.19
N VAL A 74 -18.89 22.47 -7.12
CA VAL A 74 -18.30 23.71 -6.61
C VAL A 74 -18.69 24.90 -7.50
N SER A 75 -18.58 24.75 -8.83
CA SER A 75 -18.96 25.82 -9.77
C SER A 75 -20.45 26.19 -9.72
N MET A 76 -21.29 25.25 -9.28
CA MET A 76 -22.73 25.45 -9.06
C MET A 76 -23.05 26.06 -7.69
N GLY A 77 -22.04 26.31 -6.84
CA GLY A 77 -22.20 26.88 -5.51
C GLY A 77 -22.77 25.92 -4.47
N LEU A 78 -22.75 24.60 -4.74
CA LEU A 78 -23.18 23.58 -3.78
C LEU A 78 -22.16 23.40 -2.64
N TYR A 79 -20.88 23.67 -2.93
CA TYR A 79 -19.77 23.60 -1.99
C TYR A 79 -18.86 24.81 -2.18
N SER A 80 -18.16 25.18 -1.10
CA SER A 80 -17.27 26.34 -1.10
C SER A 80 -15.98 26.10 -1.89
N ASP A 81 -15.41 24.89 -1.79
CA ASP A 81 -14.27 24.42 -2.55
C ASP A 81 -14.28 22.89 -2.69
N LEU A 82 -13.26 22.32 -3.35
CA LEU A 82 -13.13 20.87 -3.53
C LEU A 82 -12.88 20.12 -2.21
N GLU A 83 -12.21 20.73 -1.24
CA GLU A 83 -11.94 20.10 0.07
C GLU A 83 -13.24 19.98 0.87
N ASP A 84 -14.08 21.01 0.85
CA ASP A 84 -15.43 21.04 1.41
C ASP A 84 -16.36 20.02 0.72
N ALA A 85 -16.33 19.95 -0.60
CA ALA A 85 -17.12 18.98 -1.37
C ALA A 85 -16.77 17.53 -0.98
N VAL A 86 -15.47 17.20 -0.91
CA VAL A 86 -15.01 15.86 -0.52
C VAL A 86 -15.37 15.56 0.93
N SER A 87 -15.15 16.51 1.84
CA SER A 87 -15.43 16.34 3.27
C SER A 87 -16.92 16.13 3.54
N SER A 88 -17.79 16.91 2.88
CA SER A 88 -19.23 16.81 2.99
C SER A 88 -19.76 15.46 2.51
N ILE A 89 -19.26 14.97 1.36
CA ILE A 89 -19.65 13.67 0.81
C ILE A 89 -19.20 12.53 1.72
N ILE A 90 -17.98 12.60 2.28
CA ILE A 90 -17.51 11.57 3.21
C ILE A 90 -18.36 11.57 4.49
N THR A 91 -18.72 12.75 5.00
CA THR A 91 -19.56 12.88 6.19
C THR A 91 -20.95 12.28 5.94
N GLU A 92 -21.53 12.53 4.77
CA GLU A 92 -22.81 11.93 4.39
C GLU A 92 -22.73 10.41 4.25
N PHE A 93 -21.63 9.92 3.64
CA PHE A 93 -21.32 8.50 3.48
C PHE A 93 -21.03 7.75 4.81
N GLU A 94 -20.60 8.47 5.84
CA GLU A 94 -20.49 7.95 7.19
C GLU A 94 -21.86 7.92 7.87
N SER A 95 -22.64 8.99 7.73
CA SER A 95 -23.95 9.15 8.39
C SER A 95 -25.01 8.16 7.88
N ASP A 96 -24.95 7.76 6.61
CA ASP A 96 -25.91 6.85 5.99
C ASP A 96 -25.56 5.35 6.18
N GLY A 97 -24.48 5.06 6.92
CA GLY A 97 -23.98 3.70 7.17
C GLY A 97 -23.38 3.01 5.94
N SER A 98 -23.20 3.71 4.81
CA SER A 98 -22.58 3.17 3.61
C SER A 98 -21.11 2.83 3.82
N PHE A 99 -20.41 3.58 4.68
CA PHE A 99 -19.04 3.25 5.09
C PHE A 99 -18.96 1.86 5.71
N ALA A 100 -19.76 1.58 6.74
CA ALA A 100 -19.80 0.28 7.41
C ALA A 100 -20.11 -0.86 6.43
N ARG A 101 -21.10 -0.67 5.55
CA ARG A 101 -21.46 -1.66 4.51
C ARG A 101 -20.34 -1.97 3.53
N VAL A 102 -19.52 -0.98 3.17
CA VAL A 102 -18.34 -1.21 2.30
C VAL A 102 -17.29 -2.04 3.03
N ILE A 103 -17.03 -1.74 4.31
CA ILE A 103 -16.07 -2.48 5.13
C ILE A 103 -16.53 -3.92 5.34
N GLU A 104 -17.79 -4.14 5.73
CA GLU A 104 -18.38 -5.47 5.90
C GLU A 104 -18.25 -6.32 4.63
N ARG A 105 -18.60 -5.77 3.46
CA ARG A 105 -18.44 -6.50 2.19
C ARG A 105 -16.99 -6.85 1.86
N LYS A 106 -16.04 -5.99 2.25
CA LYS A 106 -14.61 -6.30 2.07
C LYS A 106 -14.19 -7.42 3.00
N LEU A 107 -14.58 -7.36 4.28
CA LEU A 107 -14.29 -8.41 5.26
C LEU A 107 -14.87 -9.76 4.85
N GLU A 108 -16.09 -9.78 4.32
CA GLU A 108 -16.72 -11.00 3.82
C GLU A 108 -15.94 -11.61 2.67
N LYS A 109 -15.55 -10.79 1.67
CA LYS A 109 -14.71 -11.26 0.57
C LYS A 109 -13.34 -11.76 1.02
N PHE A 110 -12.77 -11.20 2.08
CA PHE A 110 -11.53 -11.69 2.66
C PHE A 110 -11.73 -13.07 3.31
N ARG A 111 -12.81 -13.27 4.07
CA ARG A 111 -13.15 -14.58 4.67
C ARG A 111 -13.43 -15.64 3.61
N GLU A 112 -14.15 -15.28 2.56
CA GLU A 112 -14.37 -16.17 1.41
C GLU A 112 -13.04 -16.58 0.76
N ALA A 113 -12.10 -15.64 0.61
CA ALA A 113 -10.78 -15.93 0.07
C ALA A 113 -9.97 -16.86 1.00
N GLU A 114 -9.96 -16.62 2.31
CA GLU A 114 -9.33 -17.50 3.30
C GLU A 114 -9.88 -18.93 3.21
N HIS A 115 -11.21 -19.10 3.13
CA HIS A 115 -11.83 -20.41 2.96
C HIS A 115 -11.40 -21.13 1.67
N VAL A 116 -11.16 -20.39 0.58
CA VAL A 116 -10.63 -20.96 -0.67
C VAL A 116 -9.19 -21.42 -0.49
N PHE A 117 -8.36 -20.64 0.22
CA PHE A 117 -6.98 -21.02 0.53
C PHE A 117 -6.91 -22.26 1.44
N ASP A 118 -7.68 -22.29 2.52
CA ASP A 118 -7.74 -23.44 3.44
C ASP A 118 -8.17 -24.73 2.73
N LYS A 119 -9.18 -24.63 1.86
CA LYS A 119 -9.64 -25.75 1.04
C LYS A 119 -8.58 -26.21 0.05
N TYR A 120 -7.81 -25.29 -0.52
CA TYR A 120 -6.72 -25.63 -1.42
C TYR A 120 -5.57 -26.33 -0.67
N GLU A 121 -5.20 -25.83 0.52
CA GLU A 121 -4.20 -26.47 1.38
C GLU A 121 -4.60 -27.89 1.79
N SER A 122 -5.88 -28.11 2.14
CA SER A 122 -6.36 -29.45 2.49
C SER A 122 -6.27 -30.44 1.33
N ILE A 123 -6.62 -30.00 0.11
CA ILE A 123 -6.52 -30.84 -1.10
C ILE A 123 -5.06 -31.20 -1.40
N VAL A 124 -4.15 -30.23 -1.33
CA VAL A 124 -2.72 -30.46 -1.58
C VAL A 124 -2.11 -31.38 -0.50
N SER A 125 -2.54 -31.25 0.76
CA SER A 125 -2.11 -32.12 1.85
C SER A 125 -2.57 -33.57 1.67
N ASP A 126 -3.81 -33.76 1.22
CA ASP A 126 -4.38 -35.09 0.95
C ASP A 126 -3.75 -35.75 -0.29
N ASP A 127 -3.50 -34.98 -1.35
CA ASP A 127 -2.79 -35.47 -2.55
C ASP A 127 -1.35 -35.89 -2.22
N ARG A 128 -0.63 -35.14 -1.38
CA ARG A 128 0.72 -35.50 -0.92
C ARG A 128 0.73 -36.79 -0.11
N LYS A 129 -0.25 -36.99 0.77
CA LYS A 129 -0.41 -38.24 1.54
C LYS A 129 -0.77 -39.42 0.62
N ALA A 130 -1.64 -39.21 -0.36
CA ALA A 130 -2.02 -40.24 -1.32
C ALA A 130 -0.84 -40.68 -2.21
N PHE A 131 0.08 -39.76 -2.53
CA PHE A 131 1.28 -40.06 -3.29
C PHE A 131 2.28 -40.91 -2.49
N GLN A 132 2.52 -40.58 -1.21
CA GLN A 132 3.40 -41.38 -0.34
C GLN A 132 2.89 -42.81 -0.13
N VAL A 133 1.58 -43.01 0.05
CA VAL A 133 0.99 -44.35 0.25
C VAL A 133 1.11 -45.25 -0.99
N ARG A 134 1.20 -44.68 -2.20
CA ARG A 134 1.36 -45.45 -3.45
C ARG A 134 2.78 -45.93 -3.69
N GLU A 135 3.80 -45.23 -3.18
CA GLU A 135 5.20 -45.68 -3.29
C GLU A 135 5.50 -46.86 -2.36
N TYR A 136 4.90 -46.92 -1.17
CA TYR A 136 5.09 -48.03 -0.23
C TYR A 136 4.40 -49.35 -0.60
N LYS A 137 3.57 -49.41 -1.64
CA LYS A 137 2.89 -50.64 -2.11
C LYS A 137 3.53 -51.28 -3.34
N LYS A 138 4.71 -50.79 -3.78
CA LYS A 138 5.44 -51.29 -4.95
C LYS A 138 6.65 -52.18 -4.62
N GLU A 139 6.84 -52.57 -3.37
CA GLU A 139 7.85 -53.55 -2.94
C GLU A 139 7.23 -54.93 -2.66
#